data_AF-A0A4R1FRN8-F1
#
_entry.id   AF-A0A4R1FRN8-F1
#
_cell.length_a   1.000
_cell.length_b   1.000
_cell.length_c   1.000
_cell.angle_alpha   90.00
_cell.angle_beta   90.00
_cell.angle_gamma   90.00
#
_symmetry.space_group_name_H-M   'P 1'
#
loop_
_entity.id
_entity.type
_entity.pdbx_description
1 polymer ?
#
loop_
_entity_poly.entity_id
_entity_poly.type
_entity_poly.pdbx_seq_one_letter_code
_entity_poly.pdbx_strand_id
1 'polypeptide(L)' 'MKQATVSAFENTPDSTKLETLFKLLAGLELELVVQPRPKNISLLTQDDAEDIW' A
#
# COMPACT_ATOMS: atom_id res chain seq x y z
N MET A 1 -21.75 3.19 -0.13
CA MET A 1 -20.64 3.99 0.44
C MET A 1 -20.77 5.41 -0.09
N LYS A 2 -20.61 6.46 0.74
CA LYS A 2 -20.87 7.84 0.28
C LYS A 2 -19.61 8.45 -0.34
N GLN A 3 -19.76 9.23 -1.40
CA GLN A 3 -18.65 9.93 -2.07
C GLN A 3 -17.90 10.87 -1.11
N ALA A 4 -18.60 11.48 -0.15
CA ALA A 4 -17.98 12.26 0.93
C ALA A 4 -16.97 11.45 1.78
N THR A 5 -17.20 10.15 1.96
CA THR A 5 -16.27 9.27 2.69
C THR A 5 -15.00 8.98 1.89
N VAL A 6 -15.13 8.79 0.57
CA VAL A 6 -13.99 8.64 -0.34
C VAL A 6 -13.16 9.93 -0.37
N SER A 7 -13.84 11.07 -0.55
CA SER A 7 -13.19 12.37 -0.64
C SER A 7 -12.47 12.78 0.66
N ALA A 8 -13.03 12.46 1.84
CA ALA A 8 -12.36 12.71 3.11
C ALA A 8 -11.12 11.81 3.31
N PHE A 9 -11.18 10.55 2.87
CA PHE A 9 -10.03 9.65 2.89
C PHE A 9 -8.91 10.14 1.95
N GLU A 10 -9.26 10.61 0.75
CA GLU A 10 -8.30 11.13 -0.24
C GLU A 10 -7.62 12.44 0.21
N ASN A 11 -8.38 13.38 0.78
CA ASN A 11 -7.87 14.71 1.14
C ASN A 11 -7.23 14.77 2.53
N THR A 12 -7.64 13.90 3.45
CA THR A 12 -7.18 13.90 4.86
C THR A 12 -6.89 12.49 5.38
N PRO A 13 -5.98 11.74 4.73
CA PRO A 13 -5.73 10.33 5.03
C PRO A 13 -5.31 10.10 6.50
N ASP A 14 -4.51 11.02 7.06
CA ASP A 14 -4.00 10.92 8.44
C ASP A 14 -5.09 10.93 9.52
N SER A 15 -6.21 11.61 9.23
CA SER A 15 -7.37 11.69 10.14
C SER A 15 -8.30 10.48 10.03
N THR A 16 -8.07 9.64 9.02
CA THR A 16 -8.98 8.57 8.68
C THR A 16 -8.61 7.29 9.43
N LYS A 17 -9.61 6.65 10.05
CA LYS A 17 -9.40 5.38 10.74
C LYS A 17 -8.99 4.29 9.74
N LEU A 18 -8.05 3.43 10.14
CA LEU A 18 -7.64 2.27 9.34
C LEU A 18 -8.83 1.35 8.99
N GLU A 19 -9.82 1.25 9.88
CA GLU A 19 -11.09 0.56 9.64
C GLU A 19 -11.82 1.06 8.37
N THR A 20 -11.77 2.37 8.08
CA THR A 20 -12.39 2.95 6.89
C THR A 20 -11.75 2.41 5.63
N LEU A 21 -10.42 2.33 5.57
CA LEU A 21 -9.70 1.77 4.43
C LEU A 21 -10.17 0.34 4.11
N PHE A 22 -10.26 -0.54 5.11
CA PHE A 22 -10.73 -1.90 4.90
C PHE A 22 -12.19 -1.97 4.43
N LYS A 23 -13.06 -1.08 4.91
CA LYS A 23 -14.44 -0.96 4.41
C LYS A 23 -14.50 -0.48 2.96
N LEU A 24 -13.60 0.43 2.55
CA LEU A 24 -13.49 0.86 1.14
C LEU A 24 -13.10 -0.33 0.26
N LEU A 25 -12.04 -1.06 0.64
CA LEU A 25 -11.54 -2.21 -0.12
C LEU A 25 -12.60 -3.30 -0.26
N ALA A 26 -13.28 -3.67 0.84
CA ALA A 26 -14.35 -4.67 0.83
C ALA A 26 -15.53 -4.25 -0.05
N GLY A 27 -15.90 -2.97 -0.04
CA GLY A 27 -16.99 -2.45 -0.88
C GLY A 27 -16.66 -2.36 -2.38
N LEU A 28 -15.37 -2.44 -2.72
CA LEU A 28 -14.86 -2.42 -4.09
C LEU A 28 -14.35 -3.79 -4.57
N GLU A 29 -14.50 -4.84 -3.75
CA GLU A 29 -13.98 -6.18 -4.03
C GLU A 29 -12.46 -6.20 -4.29
N LEU A 30 -11.72 -5.36 -3.56
CA LEU A 30 -10.26 -5.24 -3.66
C LEU A 30 -9.56 -5.92 -2.47
N GLU A 31 -8.36 -6.44 -2.72
CA GLU A 31 -7.47 -6.99 -1.69
C GLU A 31 -6.28 -6.06 -1.38
N LEU A 32 -5.72 -6.19 -0.17
CA LEU A 32 -4.51 -5.50 0.24
C LEU A 32 -3.37 -6.52 0.41
N VAL A 33 -2.32 -6.36 -0.39
CA VAL A 33 -1.10 -7.17 -0.29
C VAL A 33 0.00 -6.35 0.40
N VAL A 34 0.39 -6.76 1.60
CA VAL A 34 1.51 -6.14 2.34
C VAL A 34 2.80 -6.84 1.95
N GLN A 35 3.77 -6.08 1.42
CA GLN A 35 5.08 -6.59 1.06
C GLN A 35 6.16 -5.99 1.96
N PRO A 36 7.27 -6.71 2.21
CA PRO A 36 8.43 -6.14 2.87
C PRO A 36 8.85 -4.84 2.16
N ARG A 37 9.14 -3.80 2.95
CA ARG A 37 9.72 -2.57 2.38
C ARG A 37 11.03 -2.94 1.69
N PRO A 38 11.30 -2.49 0.45
CA PRO A 38 12.60 -2.67 -0.15
C PRO A 38 13.64 -2.12 0.83
N LYS A 39 14.54 -2.99 1.28
CA LYS A 39 15.75 -2.54 1.98
C LYS A 39 16.43 -1.62 0.98
N ASN A 40 16.67 -0.39 1.40
CA ASN A 40 17.20 0.70 0.61
C ASN A 40 18.09 0.20 -0.53
N ILE A 41 17.74 0.51 -1.78
CA ILE A 41 18.60 0.32 -2.96
C ILE A 41 19.74 1.33 -2.82
N SER A 42 20.63 1.05 -1.89
CA SER A 42 21.90 1.70 -1.67
C SER A 42 22.82 0.54 -1.37
N LEU A 43 23.71 0.26 -2.32
CA LEU A 43 24.47 -0.98 -2.54
C LEU A 43 23.74 -2.00 -3.44
N LEU A 44 23.42 -1.60 -4.68
CA LEU A 44 23.77 -2.51 -5.78
C LEU A 44 25.30 -2.61 -5.79
N THR A 45 25.88 -3.45 -4.93
CA THR A 45 27.19 -4.03 -5.24
C THR A 45 26.93 -5.07 -6.31
N GLN A 46 27.69 -5.00 -7.40
CA GLN A 46 27.55 -5.78 -8.63
C GLN A 46 27.59 -7.32 -8.48
N ASP A 47 27.62 -7.85 -7.27
CA ASP A 47 27.90 -9.26 -7.00
C ASP A 47 26.64 -10.16 -6.93
N ASP A 48 25.43 -9.60 -6.79
CA ASP A 48 24.20 -10.42 -6.69
C ASP A 48 23.61 -10.80 -8.06
N ALA A 49 24.30 -10.49 -9.17
CA ALA A 49 23.82 -10.78 -10.53
C ALA A 49 24.11 -12.21 -11.02
N GLU A 50 24.81 -13.05 -10.24
CA GLU A 50 25.30 -14.35 -10.71
C GLU A 50 24.45 -15.56 -10.26
N ASP A 51 23.53 -15.43 -9.30
CA ASP A 51 22.74 -16.58 -8.79
C ASP A 51 21.26 -16.55 -9.20
N ILE A 52 20.99 -16.52 -10.51
CA ILE A 52 19.70 -16.98 -11.06
C ILE A 52 19.97 -17.94 -12.23
N TRP A 53 20.29 -19.19 -11.89
CA TRP A 53 19.91 -20.40 -12.62
C TRP A 53 19.37 -21.43 -11.64
#